data_AF-A0A535VEN1-F1
#
_entry.id   AF-A0A535VEN1-F1
#
_cell.length_a   1.000
_cell.length_b   1.000
_cell.length_c   1.000
_cell.angle_alpha   90.00
_cell.angle_beta   90.00
_cell.angle_gamma   90.00
#
_symmetry.space_group_name_H-M   'P 1'
#
loop_
_entity.id
_entity.type
_entity.pdbx_description
1 polymer ?
#
loop_
_entity_poly.entity_id
_entity_poly.type
_entity_poly.pdbx_seq_one_letter_code
_entity_poly.pdbx_strand_id
1 'polypeptide(L)' 'QAILRDQHRVLTVSCLTHGLYGIEEVYLSLPAVVNRQGVGSIVQLALSPLEEQQLKHSAQVLHQAIEELEL' A
#
# COMPACT_ATOMS: atom_id res chain seq x y z
N GLN A 1 1.89 16.85 -8.23
CA GLN A 1 1.21 17.16 -9.52
C GLN A 1 -0.14 16.47 -9.65
N ALA A 2 -0.26 15.15 -9.39
CA ALA A 2 -1.54 14.43 -9.55
C ALA A 2 -2.70 15.00 -8.70
N ILE A 3 -2.43 15.31 -7.43
CA ILE A 3 -3.41 15.91 -6.51
C ILE A 3 -3.85 17.30 -6.99
N LEU A 4 -2.90 18.24 -7.12
CA LEU A 4 -3.20 19.64 -7.48
C LEU A 4 -3.93 19.82 -8.83
N ARG A 5 -3.79 18.85 -9.74
CA ARG A 5 -4.38 18.90 -11.08
C ARG A 5 -5.52 17.90 -11.28
N ASP A 6 -6.00 17.28 -10.19
CA ASP A 6 -7.05 16.25 -10.19
C ASP A 6 -6.83 15.13 -11.24
N GLN A 7 -5.57 14.79 -11.46
CA GLN A 7 -5.18 13.81 -12.48
C GLN A 7 -5.34 12.43 -11.90
N HIS A 8 -6.35 11.69 -12.35
CA HIS A 8 -6.63 10.30 -11.97
C HIS A 8 -5.53 9.37 -12.46
N ARG A 9 -4.37 9.39 -11.80
CA ARG A 9 -3.15 8.69 -12.22
C ARG A 9 -2.89 7.51 -11.31
N VAL A 10 -2.53 6.38 -11.92
CA VAL A 10 -1.99 5.23 -11.20
C VAL A 10 -0.53 5.54 -10.84
N LEU A 11 -0.25 5.58 -9.55
CA LEU A 11 1.08 5.84 -8.99
C LEU A 11 1.38 4.83 -7.89
N THR A 12 2.63 4.40 -7.77
CA THR A 12 3.08 3.60 -6.63
C THR A 12 3.31 4.53 -5.46
N VAL A 13 2.44 4.46 -4.45
CA VAL A 13 2.51 5.29 -3.25
C VAL A 13 2.26 4.44 -2.01
N SER A 14 2.78 4.88 -0.87
CA SER A 14 2.54 4.19 0.40
C SER A 14 1.08 4.34 0.83
N CYS A 15 0.36 3.22 0.95
CA CYS A 15 -1.05 3.17 1.27
C CYS A 15 -1.28 2.25 2.47
N LEU A 16 -2.24 2.62 3.33
CA LEU A 16 -2.67 1.77 4.45
C LEU A 16 -3.45 0.56 3.94
N THR A 17 -2.97 -0.64 4.25
CA THR A 17 -3.67 -1.88 3.91
C THR A 17 -4.76 -2.19 4.93
N HIS A 18 -6.00 -2.33 4.46
CA HIS A 18 -7.15 -2.74 5.27
C HIS A 18 -7.53 -4.20 4.92
N GLY A 19 -6.67 -5.16 5.29
CA GLY A 19 -6.89 -6.59 5.02
C GLY A 19 -6.57 -7.03 3.59
N LEU A 20 -5.99 -6.14 2.76
CA LEU A 20 -5.64 -6.46 1.38
C LEU A 20 -4.51 -7.50 1.36
N TYR A 21 -4.67 -8.56 0.56
CA TYR A 21 -3.76 -9.72 0.53
C TYR A 21 -3.57 -10.39 1.91
N GLY A 22 -4.53 -10.24 2.83
CA GLY A 22 -4.42 -10.74 4.21
C GLY A 22 -3.41 -9.97 5.07
N ILE A 23 -3.12 -8.71 4.71
CA ILE A 23 -2.23 -7.81 5.45
C ILE A 23 -3.08 -6.72 6.11
N GLU A 24 -3.02 -6.61 7.43
CA GLU A 24 -3.79 -5.67 8.24
C GLU A 24 -2.91 -4.53 8.76
N GLU A 25 -3.41 -3.30 8.68
CA GLU A 25 -2.92 -2.13 9.41
C GLU A 25 -1.42 -1.79 9.26
N VAL A 26 -0.89 -1.87 8.03
CA VAL A 26 0.46 -1.37 7.71
C VAL A 26 0.47 -0.56 6.42
N TYR A 27 1.40 0.38 6.34
CA TYR A 27 1.60 1.19 5.15
C TYR A 27 2.57 0.50 4.19
N LEU A 28 2.10 0.20 2.98
CA LEU A 28 2.90 -0.47 1.93
C LEU A 28 2.83 0.27 0.61
N SER A 29 3.92 0.18 -0.16
CA SER A 29 4.00 0.74 -1.51
C SER A 29 3.14 -0.08 -2.47
N LEU A 30 1.94 0.42 -2.74
CA LEU A 30 0.97 -0.22 -3.63
C LEU A 30 0.58 0.74 -4.76
N PRO A 31 0.25 0.23 -5.95
CA PRO A 31 -0.30 1.06 -7.02
C PRO A 31 -1.67 1.55 -6.60
N ALA A 32 -1.87 2.86 -6.62
CA ALA A 32 -3.15 3.47 -6.30
C ALA A 32 -3.50 4.58 -7.29
N VAL A 33 -4.80 4.78 -7.49
CA VAL A 33 -5.33 5.92 -8.23
C VAL A 33 -5.27 7.14 -7.32
N VAL A 34 -4.42 8.08 -7.68
CA VAL A 34 -4.28 9.37 -6.98
C VAL A 34 -5.06 10.42 -7.74
N ASN A 35 -5.82 11.26 -7.03
CA ASN A 35 -6.53 12.42 -7.58
C ASN A 35 -6.50 13.59 -6.56
N ARG A 36 -7.32 14.64 -6.75
CA ARG A 36 -7.38 15.79 -5.82
C ARG A 36 -7.67 15.43 -4.37
N GLN A 37 -8.33 14.29 -4.12
CA GLN A 37 -8.70 13.82 -2.79
C GLN A 37 -7.57 13.01 -2.13
N GLY A 38 -6.42 12.84 -2.80
CA GLY A 38 -5.32 12.00 -2.33
C GLY A 38 -5.38 10.62 -2.96
N VAL A 39 -5.24 9.57 -2.14
CA VAL A 39 -5.38 8.17 -2.57
C VAL A 39 -6.88 7.85 -2.69
N GLY A 40 -7.37 7.68 -3.91
CA GLY A 40 -8.77 7.37 -4.18
C GLY A 40 -9.09 5.88 -4.07
N SER A 41 -8.30 5.03 -4.73
CA SER A 41 -8.45 3.57 -4.65
C SER A 41 -7.13 2.86 -4.85
N ILE A 42 -6.93 1.74 -4.15
CA ILE A 42 -5.80 0.86 -4.35
C ILE A 42 -6.13 -0.09 -5.51
N VAL A 43 -5.20 -0.22 -6.46
CA VAL A 43 -5.34 -1.15 -7.58
C VAL A 43 -4.96 -2.54 -7.10
N GLN A 44 -5.94 -3.45 -7.08
CA GLN A 44 -5.69 -4.86 -6.75
C GLN A 44 -5.03 -5.56 -7.93
N LEU A 45 -3.89 -6.19 -7.68
CA LEU A 45 -3.13 -6.95 -8.66
C LEU A 45 -3.36 -8.43 -8.43
N ALA A 46 -3.41 -9.20 -9.53
CA ALA A 46 -3.31 -10.65 -9.45
C ALA A 46 -1.84 -11.02 -9.22
N LEU A 47 -1.47 -11.20 -7.95
CA LEU A 47 -0.13 -11.61 -7.55
C LEU A 47 0.02 -13.13 -7.71
N SER A 48 1.19 -13.57 -8.13
CA SER A 48 1.58 -14.98 -8.00
C SER A 48 1.75 -15.36 -6.52
N PRO A 49 1.69 -16.66 -6.17
CA PRO A 49 1.89 -17.10 -4.79
C PRO A 49 3.23 -16.64 -4.19
N LEU A 50 4.28 -16.57 -5.02
CA LEU A 50 5.60 -16.10 -4.60
C LEU A 50 5.61 -14.59 -4.30
N GLU A 51 4.99 -13.79 -5.16
CA GLU A 51 4.90 -12.34 -4.96
C GLU A 51 4.04 -11.99 -3.74
N GLU A 52 2.93 -12.71 -3.53
CA GLU A 52 2.09 -12.54 -2.34
C GLU A 52 2.86 -12.88 -1.06
N GLN A 53 3.64 -13.97 -1.07
CA GLN A 53 4.50 -14.34 0.05
C GLN A 53 5.56 -13.26 0.34
N GLN A 54 6.20 -12.71 -0.70
CA GLN A 54 7.20 -11.64 -0.55
C GLN A 54 6.58 -10.33 -0.04
N LEU A 55 5.38 -10.01 -0.49
CA LEU A 55 4.64 -8.83 -0.02
C LEU A 55 4.27 -8.97 1.47
N LYS A 56 3.76 -10.14 1.87
CA LYS A 56 3.47 -10.47 3.27
C LYS A 56 4.72 -10.41 4.14
N HIS A 57 5.85 -10.91 3.65
CA HIS A 57 7.12 -10.81 4.37
C HIS A 57 7.54 -9.34 4.57
N SER A 58 7.39 -8.51 3.53
CA SER A 58 7.69 -7.07 3.63
C SER A 58 6.78 -6.37 4.65
N ALA A 59 5.51 -6.74 4.71
CA ALA A 59 4.57 -6.26 5.73
C ALA A 59 5.03 -6.61 7.15
N GLN A 60 5.44 -7.86 7.37
CA GLN A 60 5.91 -8.34 8.68
C GLN A 60 7.15 -7.58 9.16
N VAL A 61 8.11 -7.32 8.27
CA VAL A 61 9.32 -6.54 8.60
C VAL A 61 8.94 -5.12 9.04
N LEU A 62 7.99 -4.49 8.37
CA LEU A 62 7.51 -3.16 8.76
C LEU A 62 6.75 -3.18 10.08
N HIS A 63 5.91 -4.19 10.33
CA HIS A 63 5.24 -4.34 11.62
C HIS A 63 6.25 -4.45 12.77
N GLN A 64 7.23 -5.34 12.63
CA GLN A 64 8.26 -5.51 13.66
C GLN A 64 9.02 -4.21 13.90
N ALA A 65 9.39 -3.49 12.84
CA ALA A 65 10.07 -2.21 12.97
C ALA A 65 9.21 -1.15 13.68
N ILE A 66 7.88 -1.17 13.50
CA ILE A 66 6.95 -0.28 14.19
C ILE A 66 6.81 -0.68 15.67
N GLU A 67 6.71 -1.97 15.97
CA GLU A 67 6.65 -2.50 17.34
C GLU A 67 7.90 -2.12 18.14
N GLU A 68 9.08 -2.15 17.51
CA GLU A 68 10.36 -1.75 18.12
C GLU A 68 10.44 -0.25 18.46
N LEU A 69 9.60 0.60 17.85
CA LEU A 69 9.61 2.05 18.07
C LEU A 69 8.83 2.51 19.31
N GLU A 70 8.19 1.60 20.06
CA GLU A 70 7.40 1.88 21.27
C GLU A 70 6.41 3.07 21.11
N LEU A 71 5.79 3.20 19.94
CA LEU A 71 4.84 4.28 19.60
C LEU A 71 3.46 4.13 20.24
#